data_AF-V8PEB5-F1
#
_entry.id   AF-V8PEB5-F1
#
_cell.length_a   1.000
_cell.length_b   1.000
_cell.length_c   1.000
_cell.angle_alpha   90.00
_cell.angle_beta   90.00
_cell.angle_gamma   90.00
#
_symmetry.space_group_name_H-M   'P 1'
#
loop_
_entity.id
_entity.type
_entity.pdbx_description
1 polymer ?
#
loop_
_entity_poly.entity_id
_entity_poly.type
_entity_poly.pdbx_seq_one_letter_code
_entity_poly.pdbx_strand_id
1 'polypeptide(L)'
;MAKVITMLQTLRNHWKKTTVGICLVTWGGNWLYGKHCKARTLFEKNAAPILHLSGLDVTVVKTDYEGQAKKLLELMENTDMIIIAGGDGTVQEVAFSKIPIGFIPLGKTSTLSHTLYTKNDNQVQCITDATLSILRGETVQLDVLQIKISVSLFFPLRSRYWYLGPLKIQAAHFFNTLKREEDFMNICIEPDAISRGDYVKRGSQKMKDPHLCPEGSQCLQASKCVLQLPEDTEGSLAIDNEEHEAMTVEVKLLPRKLHFFCDARRKVEMLQGIS
;
A
#
# COMPACT_ATOMS: atom_id res chain seq x y z
N MET A 1 -46.01 40.05 -22.72
CA MET A 1 -46.05 40.59 -21.34
C MET A 1 -46.74 39.65 -20.34
N ALA A 2 -47.89 39.04 -20.66
CA ALA A 2 -48.63 38.18 -19.73
C ALA A 2 -47.82 37.00 -19.14
N LYS A 3 -47.02 36.28 -19.95
CA LYS A 3 -46.19 35.15 -19.48
C LYS A 3 -45.11 35.53 -18.48
N VAL A 4 -44.60 36.77 -18.56
CA VAL A 4 -43.54 37.27 -17.66
C VAL A 4 -44.14 37.65 -16.31
N ILE A 5 -45.33 38.25 -16.32
CA ILE A 5 -46.07 38.65 -15.11
C ILE A 5 -46.51 37.41 -14.32
N THR A 6 -47.02 36.36 -14.98
CA THR A 6 -47.32 35.09 -14.32
C THR A 6 -46.08 34.38 -13.81
N MET A 7 -44.94 34.44 -14.52
CA MET A 7 -43.67 33.90 -13.99
C MET A 7 -43.24 34.62 -12.72
N LEU A 8 -43.30 35.96 -12.70
CA LEU A 8 -42.91 36.78 -11.53
C LEU A 8 -43.84 36.53 -10.33
N GLN A 9 -45.15 36.39 -10.55
CA GLN A 9 -46.11 36.05 -9.49
C GLN A 9 -45.88 34.64 -8.92
N THR A 10 -45.52 33.68 -9.77
CA THR A 10 -45.21 32.31 -9.35
C THR A 10 -43.92 32.26 -8.54
N LEU A 11 -42.90 33.04 -8.93
CA LEU A 11 -41.65 33.20 -8.18
C LEU A 11 -41.89 33.84 -6.81
N ARG A 12 -42.78 34.83 -6.72
CA ARG A 12 -43.14 35.49 -5.44
C ARG A 12 -43.87 34.55 -4.49
N ASN A 13 -44.77 33.70 -4.99
CA ASN A 13 -45.57 32.80 -4.14
C ASN A 13 -44.76 31.59 -3.63
N HIS A 14 -43.68 31.21 -4.33
CA HIS A 14 -42.85 30.07 -3.96
C HIS A 14 -41.37 30.42 -3.70
N TRP A 15 -41.06 31.69 -3.45
CA TRP A 15 -39.68 32.16 -3.26
C TRP A 15 -38.89 31.34 -2.22
N LYS A 16 -39.53 30.92 -1.11
CA LYS A 16 -38.92 30.03 -0.11
C LYS A 16 -38.51 28.67 -0.67
N LYS A 17 -39.33 28.06 -1.55
CA LYS A 17 -39.03 26.77 -2.21
C LYS A 17 -37.95 26.93 -3.28
N THR A 18 -37.98 28.05 -4.02
CA THR A 18 -36.97 28.37 -5.03
C THR A 18 -35.58 28.60 -4.41
N THR A 19 -35.49 29.31 -3.27
CA THR A 19 -34.22 29.51 -2.57
C THR A 19 -33.62 28.19 -2.07
N VAL A 20 -34.44 27.30 -1.51
CA VAL A 20 -33.98 25.97 -1.07
C VAL A 20 -33.50 25.13 -2.26
N GLY A 21 -34.23 25.16 -3.38
CA GLY A 21 -33.84 24.47 -4.61
C GLY A 21 -32.50 24.98 -5.16
N ILE A 22 -32.29 26.30 -5.18
CA ILE A 22 -31.01 26.90 -5.61
C ILE A 22 -29.90 26.43 -4.66
N CYS A 23 -30.04 26.58 -3.34
CA CYS A 23 -29.01 26.14 -2.39
C CYS A 23 -28.65 24.66 -2.53
N LEU A 24 -29.62 23.77 -2.76
CA LEU A 24 -29.37 22.34 -2.99
C LEU A 24 -28.64 22.08 -4.30
N VAL A 25 -28.96 22.82 -5.37
CA VAL A 25 -28.27 22.70 -6.66
C VAL A 25 -26.85 23.26 -6.57
N THR A 26 -26.63 24.39 -5.89
CA THR A 26 -25.28 24.94 -5.71
C THR A 26 -24.43 24.04 -4.81
N TRP A 27 -25.01 23.54 -3.71
CA TRP A 27 -24.34 22.60 -2.82
C TRP A 27 -24.05 21.26 -3.51
N GLY A 28 -25.03 20.69 -4.21
CA GLY A 28 -24.90 19.47 -4.98
C GLY A 28 -23.90 19.59 -6.13
N GLY A 29 -23.90 20.73 -6.83
CA GLY A 29 -22.93 21.06 -7.88
C GLY A 29 -21.51 21.18 -7.33
N ASN A 30 -21.32 21.89 -6.22
CA ASN A 30 -20.01 21.98 -5.55
C ASN A 30 -19.54 20.61 -5.01
N TRP A 31 -20.46 19.81 -4.48
CA TRP A 31 -20.18 18.46 -3.99
C TRP A 31 -19.77 17.51 -5.13
N LEU A 32 -20.47 17.55 -6.27
CA LEU A 32 -20.13 16.78 -7.48
C LEU A 32 -18.78 17.21 -8.05
N TYR A 33 -18.54 18.52 -8.15
CA TYR A 33 -17.28 19.08 -8.66
C TYR A 33 -16.10 18.66 -7.78
N GLY A 34 -16.27 18.68 -6.45
CA GLY A 34 -15.25 18.22 -5.51
C GLY A 34 -15.00 16.71 -5.54
N LYS A 35 -15.91 15.89 -6.06
CA LYS A 35 -15.79 14.42 -5.99
C LYS A 35 -14.84 13.84 -7.04
N HIS A 36 -14.70 14.47 -8.21
CA HIS A 36 -14.12 13.81 -9.38
C HIS A 36 -12.59 13.88 -9.57
N CYS A 37 -11.82 14.66 -8.80
CA CYS A 37 -10.36 14.77 -9.03
C CYS A 37 -9.54 15.18 -7.79
N LYS A 38 -9.93 14.76 -6.57
CA LYS A 38 -9.29 15.22 -5.33
C LYS A 38 -7.76 14.98 -5.32
N ALA A 39 -7.33 13.75 -5.60
CA ALA A 39 -5.91 13.36 -5.58
C ALA A 39 -5.08 14.18 -6.59
N ARG A 40 -5.55 14.31 -7.83
CA ARG A 40 -4.89 15.13 -8.85
C ARG A 40 -4.75 16.58 -8.40
N THR A 41 -5.83 17.19 -7.92
CA THR A 41 -5.76 18.59 -7.46
C THR A 41 -4.85 18.78 -6.25
N LEU A 42 -4.72 17.77 -5.38
CA LEU A 42 -3.81 17.79 -4.24
C LEU A 42 -2.35 17.70 -4.69
N PHE A 43 -2.05 16.81 -5.64
CA PHE A 43 -0.70 16.67 -6.19
C PHE A 43 -0.25 17.96 -6.90
N GLU A 44 -1.07 18.47 -7.83
CA GLU A 44 -0.75 19.65 -8.65
C GLU A 44 -0.54 20.91 -7.81
N LYS A 45 -1.25 21.04 -6.67
CA LYS A 45 -1.15 22.21 -5.80
C LYS A 45 0.01 22.14 -4.80
N ASN A 46 0.32 20.95 -4.29
CA ASN A 46 1.20 20.82 -3.12
C ASN A 46 2.53 20.15 -3.45
N ALA A 47 2.56 19.12 -4.32
CA ALA A 47 3.77 18.36 -4.60
C ALA A 47 4.44 18.76 -5.91
N ALA A 48 3.67 18.91 -7.00
CA ALA A 48 4.20 19.21 -8.32
C ALA A 48 5.10 20.47 -8.37
N PRO A 49 4.74 21.61 -7.72
CA PRO A 49 5.59 22.79 -7.73
C PRO A 49 6.96 22.54 -7.08
N ILE A 50 6.99 21.76 -5.99
CA ILE A 50 8.21 21.43 -5.26
C ILE A 50 9.13 20.57 -6.12
N LEU A 51 8.56 19.58 -6.83
CA LEU A 51 9.30 18.71 -7.74
C LEU A 51 9.89 19.50 -8.91
N HIS A 52 9.13 20.37 -9.55
CA HIS A 52 9.65 21.16 -10.68
C HIS A 52 10.71 22.20 -10.27
N LEU A 53 10.65 22.71 -9.03
CA LEU A 53 11.66 23.64 -8.51
C LEU A 53 12.94 22.94 -8.05
N SER A 54 12.92 21.61 -7.87
CA SER A 54 14.06 20.85 -7.34
C SER A 54 15.21 20.64 -8.34
N GLY A 55 15.04 21.05 -9.60
CA GLY A 55 16.02 20.83 -10.66
C GLY A 55 16.03 19.40 -11.21
N LEU A 56 15.03 18.57 -10.86
CA LEU A 56 14.81 17.26 -11.46
C LEU A 56 14.08 17.39 -12.81
N ASP A 57 14.37 16.47 -13.74
CA ASP A 57 13.56 16.29 -14.95
C ASP A 57 12.32 15.46 -14.60
N VAL A 58 11.21 16.15 -14.33
CA VAL A 58 9.99 15.55 -13.79
C VAL A 58 9.00 15.28 -14.93
N THR A 59 8.83 14.00 -15.28
CA THR A 59 7.77 13.55 -16.20
C THR A 59 6.60 12.98 -15.41
N VAL A 60 5.45 13.65 -15.45
CA VAL A 60 4.23 13.21 -14.76
C VAL A 60 3.38 12.35 -15.70
N VAL A 61 3.21 11.07 -15.36
CA VAL A 61 2.34 10.14 -16.09
C VAL A 61 1.10 9.84 -15.25
N LYS A 62 -0.07 9.87 -15.90
CA LYS A 62 -1.34 9.48 -15.29
C LYS A 62 -1.67 8.05 -15.68
N THR A 63 -2.08 7.25 -14.71
CA THR A 63 -2.61 5.91 -14.93
C THR A 63 -4.13 5.98 -14.99
N ASP A 64 -4.70 5.40 -16.04
CA ASP A 64 -6.14 5.36 -16.30
C ASP A 64 -6.76 4.03 -15.83
N TYR A 65 -5.97 2.97 -15.76
CA TYR A 65 -6.40 1.63 -15.34
C TYR A 65 -5.29 0.86 -14.61
N GLU A 66 -5.71 -0.15 -13.85
CA GLU A 66 -4.83 -1.02 -13.06
C GLU A 66 -3.82 -1.78 -13.93
N GLY A 67 -2.57 -1.84 -13.49
CA GLY A 67 -1.48 -2.51 -14.20
C GLY A 67 -0.85 -1.71 -15.34
N GLN A 68 -1.38 -0.51 -15.67
CA GLN A 68 -0.74 0.39 -16.62
C GLN A 68 0.63 0.87 -16.12
N ALA A 69 0.76 1.14 -14.81
CA ALA A 69 2.03 1.55 -14.20
C ALA A 69 3.10 0.48 -14.39
N LYS A 70 2.73 -0.79 -14.14
CA LYS A 70 3.64 -1.93 -14.31
C LYS A 70 4.15 -2.06 -15.74
N LYS A 71 3.25 -2.01 -16.73
CA LYS A 71 3.62 -2.09 -18.14
C LYS A 71 4.53 -0.94 -18.57
N LEU A 72 4.28 0.26 -18.05
CA LEU A 72 5.12 1.42 -18.33
C LEU A 72 6.53 1.23 -17.75
N LEU A 73 6.64 0.75 -16.51
CA LEU A 73 7.91 0.52 -15.84
C LEU A 73 8.75 -0.58 -16.50
N GLU A 74 8.12 -1.60 -17.07
CA GLU A 74 8.81 -2.62 -17.86
C GLU A 74 9.46 -2.05 -19.13
N LEU A 75 8.96 -0.92 -19.63
CA LEU A 75 9.49 -0.24 -20.81
C LEU A 75 10.49 0.89 -20.48
N MET A 76 10.59 1.28 -19.20
CA MET A 76 11.43 2.39 -18.76
C MET A 76 12.70 1.85 -18.08
N GLU A 77 13.83 1.87 -18.81
CA GLU A 77 15.11 1.37 -18.29
C GLU A 77 16.07 2.49 -17.79
N ASN A 78 15.80 3.75 -18.15
CA ASN A 78 16.73 4.89 -17.92
C ASN A 78 16.19 5.94 -16.94
N THR A 79 15.67 5.53 -15.77
CA THR A 79 15.22 6.48 -14.73
C THR A 79 15.97 6.28 -13.42
N ASP A 80 16.39 7.39 -12.81
CA ASP A 80 17.15 7.38 -11.56
C ASP A 80 16.25 7.17 -10.33
N MET A 81 15.00 7.64 -10.40
CA MET A 81 13.99 7.46 -9.36
C MET A 81 12.58 7.42 -9.95
N ILE A 82 11.68 6.74 -9.26
CA ILE A 82 10.24 6.72 -9.59
C ILE A 82 9.49 7.34 -8.42
N ILE A 83 8.55 8.25 -8.69
CA ILE A 83 7.69 8.82 -7.66
C ILE A 83 6.25 8.37 -7.91
N ILE A 84 5.65 7.74 -6.89
CA ILE A 84 4.27 7.28 -6.89
C ILE A 84 3.44 8.24 -6.04
N ALA A 85 2.47 8.90 -6.65
CA ALA A 85 1.53 9.77 -5.95
C ALA A 85 0.15 9.13 -5.94
N GLY A 86 -0.23 8.52 -4.80
CA GLY A 86 -1.41 7.66 -4.75
C GLY A 86 -1.68 7.05 -3.38
N GLY A 87 -2.26 5.86 -3.40
CA GLY A 87 -2.46 4.99 -2.22
C GLY A 87 -1.65 3.70 -2.34
N ASP A 88 -1.85 2.79 -1.39
CA ASP A 88 -1.04 1.58 -1.26
C ASP A 88 -1.17 0.63 -2.48
N GLY A 89 -2.35 0.52 -3.11
CA GLY A 89 -2.53 -0.29 -4.34
C GLY A 89 -1.67 0.17 -5.51
N THR A 90 -1.52 1.48 -5.73
CA THR A 90 -0.60 2.01 -6.77
C THR A 90 0.86 1.70 -6.43
N VAL A 91 1.21 1.61 -5.14
CA VAL A 91 2.57 1.22 -4.72
C VAL A 91 2.82 -0.27 -5.01
N GLN A 92 1.82 -1.12 -4.77
CA GLN A 92 1.89 -2.56 -5.04
C GLN A 92 2.12 -2.87 -6.52
N GLU A 93 1.53 -2.10 -7.44
CA GLU A 93 1.78 -2.26 -8.88
C GLU A 93 3.25 -2.03 -9.29
N VAL A 94 3.93 -1.13 -8.58
CA VAL A 94 5.28 -0.63 -8.90
C VAL A 94 6.38 -1.34 -8.07
N ALA A 95 5.97 -2.14 -7.08
CA ALA A 95 6.81 -2.85 -6.11
C ALA A 95 7.78 -3.91 -6.69
N PHE A 96 7.90 -4.00 -8.02
CA PHE A 96 8.83 -4.92 -8.69
C PHE A 96 10.09 -4.22 -9.21
N SER A 97 10.15 -2.89 -9.16
CA SER A 97 11.27 -2.13 -9.70
C SER A 97 12.53 -2.24 -8.83
N LYS A 98 13.70 -2.17 -9.45
CA LYS A 98 15.01 -2.07 -8.76
C LYS A 98 15.38 -0.61 -8.45
N ILE A 99 14.59 0.33 -8.93
CA ILE A 99 14.85 1.77 -8.90
C ILE A 99 14.31 2.31 -7.57
N PRO A 100 14.98 3.29 -6.93
CA PRO A 100 14.45 3.95 -5.73
C PRO A 100 13.06 4.56 -5.95
N ILE A 101 12.13 4.24 -5.04
CA ILE A 101 10.72 4.62 -5.12
C ILE A 101 10.43 5.72 -4.08
N GLY A 102 9.95 6.86 -4.55
CA GLY A 102 9.35 7.90 -3.72
C GLY A 102 7.85 7.67 -3.61
N PHE A 103 7.29 7.83 -2.41
CA PHE A 103 5.86 7.67 -2.21
C PHE A 103 5.25 8.98 -1.68
N ILE A 104 4.22 9.48 -2.36
CA ILE A 104 3.47 10.67 -1.95
C ILE A 104 2.04 10.22 -1.58
N PRO A 105 1.69 10.20 -0.28
CA PRO A 105 0.38 9.74 0.16
C PRO A 105 -0.70 10.77 -0.20
N LEU A 106 -1.51 10.47 -1.21
CA LEU A 106 -2.66 11.30 -1.60
C LEU A 106 -3.98 10.81 -0.97
N GLY A 107 -3.97 9.60 -0.39
CA GLY A 107 -5.09 9.00 0.33
C GLY A 107 -5.30 9.59 1.73
N LYS A 108 -6.39 9.17 2.38
CA LYS A 108 -6.68 9.53 3.79
C LYS A 108 -5.99 8.60 4.79
N THR A 109 -5.79 7.36 4.40
CA THR A 109 -5.18 6.29 5.17
C THR A 109 -4.16 5.61 4.26
N SER A 110 -2.89 5.60 4.65
CA SER A 110 -1.86 4.82 3.96
C SER A 110 -0.98 4.18 5.00
N THR A 111 -0.87 2.87 4.94
CA THR A 111 -0.08 2.08 5.87
C THR A 111 1.41 2.41 5.69
N LEU A 112 1.87 2.47 4.45
CA LEU A 112 3.27 2.78 4.11
C LEU A 112 3.69 4.19 4.54
N SER A 113 2.76 5.16 4.52
CA SER A 113 3.06 6.53 4.93
C SER A 113 3.51 6.63 6.39
N HIS A 114 2.94 5.81 7.28
CA HIS A 114 3.28 5.83 8.71
C HIS A 114 4.66 5.22 9.00
N THR A 115 5.12 4.29 8.16
CA THR A 115 6.45 3.70 8.21
C THR A 115 7.51 4.64 7.64
N LEU A 116 7.24 5.27 6.49
CA LEU A 116 8.24 6.08 5.79
C LEU A 116 8.36 7.51 6.32
N TYR A 117 7.27 8.08 6.86
CA TYR A 117 7.21 9.48 7.25
C TYR A 117 6.75 9.67 8.69
N THR A 118 6.98 10.87 9.21
CA THR A 118 6.47 11.29 10.52
C THR A 118 4.96 11.52 10.42
N LYS A 119 4.20 11.05 11.42
CA LYS A 119 2.74 11.20 11.43
C LYS A 119 2.35 12.66 11.67
N ASN A 120 1.52 13.21 10.78
CA ASN A 120 0.95 14.55 10.88
C ASN A 120 -0.57 14.50 10.64
N ASP A 121 -1.32 15.39 11.30
CA ASP A 121 -2.78 15.45 11.16
C ASP A 121 -3.22 16.24 9.92
N ASN A 122 -2.37 17.15 9.44
CA ASN A 122 -2.67 17.97 8.27
C ASN A 122 -2.21 17.26 6.97
N GLN A 123 -3.17 16.90 6.13
CA GLN A 123 -2.92 16.21 4.86
C GLN A 123 -1.93 16.96 3.95
N VAL A 124 -2.01 18.29 3.88
CA VAL A 124 -1.10 19.08 3.03
C VAL A 124 0.33 19.01 3.54
N GLN A 125 0.52 19.06 4.86
CA GLN A 125 1.85 18.90 5.47
C GLN A 125 2.40 17.50 5.19
N CYS A 126 1.58 16.45 5.33
CA CYS A 126 2.01 15.08 4.99
C CYS A 126 2.52 14.97 3.54
N ILE A 127 1.80 15.57 2.58
CA ILE A 127 2.18 15.55 1.16
C ILE A 127 3.49 16.33 0.94
N THR A 128 3.59 17.52 1.52
CA THR A 128 4.77 18.37 1.39
C THR A 128 6.00 17.74 2.04
N ASP A 129 5.87 17.19 3.25
CA ASP A 129 6.95 16.54 3.98
C ASP A 129 7.41 15.25 3.30
N ALA A 130 6.49 14.47 2.73
CA ALA A 130 6.83 13.31 1.90
C ALA A 130 7.62 13.74 0.65
N THR A 131 7.15 14.79 -0.03
CA THR A 131 7.82 15.33 -1.23
C THR A 131 9.23 15.84 -0.90
N LEU A 132 9.38 16.57 0.20
CA LEU A 132 10.69 17.06 0.66
C LEU A 132 11.61 15.92 1.09
N SER A 133 11.08 14.87 1.74
CA SER A 133 11.86 13.68 2.11
C SER A 133 12.42 12.97 0.89
N ILE A 134 11.64 12.87 -0.20
CA ILE A 134 12.11 12.34 -1.48
C ILE A 134 13.26 13.19 -2.03
N LEU A 135 13.09 14.51 -2.06
CA LEU A 135 14.13 15.42 -2.58
C LEU A 135 15.41 15.45 -1.74
N ARG A 136 15.34 15.14 -0.44
CA ARG A 136 16.53 14.98 0.42
C ARG A 136 17.37 13.77 0.04
N GLY A 137 16.80 12.78 -0.65
CA GLY A 137 17.53 11.62 -1.15
C GLY A 137 17.80 10.52 -0.10
N GLU A 138 17.18 10.59 1.07
CA GLU A 138 17.36 9.58 2.12
C GLU A 138 16.54 8.33 1.78
N THR A 139 17.22 7.18 1.62
CA THR A 139 16.57 5.91 1.29
C THR A 139 16.65 4.88 2.42
N VAL A 140 15.63 4.04 2.52
CA VAL A 140 15.56 2.84 3.37
C VAL A 140 15.21 1.61 2.52
N GLN A 141 15.71 0.45 2.95
CA GLN A 141 15.38 -0.84 2.32
C GLN A 141 14.19 -1.45 3.04
N LEU A 142 13.16 -1.84 2.28
CA LEU A 142 11.98 -2.52 2.80
C LEU A 142 11.93 -3.97 2.32
N ASP A 143 11.39 -4.82 3.20
CA ASP A 143 11.10 -6.22 2.94
C ASP A 143 9.78 -6.37 2.18
N VAL A 144 9.67 -7.39 1.34
CA VAL A 144 8.46 -7.66 0.54
C VAL A 144 8.09 -9.12 0.64
N LEU A 145 6.79 -9.41 0.66
CA LEU A 145 6.27 -10.77 0.55
C LEU A 145 6.00 -11.10 -0.91
N GLN A 146 6.63 -12.17 -1.40
CA GLN A 146 6.35 -12.74 -2.71
C GLN A 146 5.33 -13.86 -2.56
N ILE A 147 4.15 -13.67 -3.14
CA ILE A 147 3.08 -14.66 -3.19
C ILE A 147 3.07 -15.27 -4.59
N LYS A 148 3.24 -16.58 -4.69
CA LYS A 148 3.17 -17.33 -5.94
C LYS A 148 2.07 -18.36 -5.87
N ILE A 149 1.27 -18.46 -6.93
CA ILE A 149 0.33 -19.56 -7.09
C ILE A 149 1.16 -20.85 -7.22
N SER A 150 0.95 -21.76 -6.29
CA SER A 150 1.64 -23.04 -6.26
C SER A 150 0.84 -24.03 -7.09
N VAL A 151 1.14 -24.11 -8.39
CA VAL A 151 0.69 -25.25 -9.19
C VAL A 151 1.50 -26.46 -8.73
N SER A 152 0.83 -27.53 -8.35
CA SER A 152 1.37 -28.75 -7.70
C SER A 152 2.29 -29.57 -8.62
N LEU A 153 3.43 -29.00 -9.02
CA LEU A 153 4.55 -29.76 -9.58
C LEU A 153 5.54 -30.05 -8.46
N PHE A 154 5.30 -31.17 -7.77
CA PHE A 154 6.17 -31.70 -6.74
C PHE A 154 7.45 -32.24 -7.39
N PHE A 155 8.42 -31.37 -7.62
CA PHE A 155 9.78 -31.82 -7.95
C PHE A 155 10.48 -32.21 -6.64
N PRO A 156 10.93 -33.48 -6.48
CA PRO A 156 11.64 -33.88 -5.28
C PRO A 156 12.91 -33.02 -5.13
N LEU A 157 13.01 -32.27 -4.03
CA LEU A 157 14.18 -31.46 -3.70
C LEU A 157 15.39 -32.37 -3.55
N ARG A 158 16.16 -32.53 -4.63
CA ARG A 158 17.48 -33.16 -4.60
C ARG A 158 18.37 -32.30 -3.71
N SER A 159 19.04 -32.92 -2.73
CA SER A 159 19.82 -32.17 -1.73
C SER A 159 20.87 -31.29 -2.41
N ARG A 160 20.93 -30.00 -2.04
CA ARG A 160 21.78 -28.98 -2.69
C ARG A 160 23.29 -29.27 -2.63
N TYR A 161 23.70 -30.26 -1.84
CA TYR A 161 25.10 -30.61 -1.55
C TYR A 161 25.40 -32.08 -1.87
N TRP A 162 24.59 -32.73 -2.72
CA TRP A 162 24.76 -34.16 -3.05
C TRP A 162 26.15 -34.47 -3.63
N TYR A 163 26.78 -33.52 -4.32
CA TYR A 163 28.09 -33.65 -4.94
C TYR A 163 29.26 -33.61 -3.94
N LEU A 164 29.03 -33.24 -2.68
CA LEU A 164 30.08 -33.18 -1.63
C LEU A 164 30.32 -34.52 -0.91
N GLY A 165 29.64 -35.59 -1.31
CA GLY A 165 29.87 -36.94 -0.80
C GLY A 165 29.76 -37.03 0.75
N PRO A 166 30.78 -37.53 1.47
CA PRO A 166 30.75 -37.67 2.94
C PRO A 166 30.74 -36.33 3.67
N LEU A 167 31.20 -35.25 3.03
CA LEU A 167 31.24 -33.90 3.62
C LEU A 167 29.89 -33.18 3.53
N LYS A 168 28.87 -33.76 2.89
CA LYS A 168 27.56 -33.11 2.69
C LYS A 168 26.91 -32.62 4.00
N ILE A 169 27.09 -33.35 5.10
CA ILE A 169 26.47 -33.06 6.40
C ILE A 169 27.20 -31.88 7.06
N GLN A 170 28.54 -31.89 7.04
CA GLN A 170 29.36 -30.81 7.60
C GLN A 170 29.26 -29.54 6.75
N ALA A 171 29.23 -29.65 5.43
CA ALA A 171 29.03 -28.53 4.53
C ALA A 171 27.63 -27.92 4.71
N ALA A 172 26.58 -28.75 4.81
CA ALA A 172 25.23 -28.26 5.09
C ALA A 172 25.18 -27.48 6.40
N HIS A 173 25.80 -27.99 7.47
CA HIS A 173 25.91 -27.26 8.74
C HIS A 173 26.70 -25.96 8.57
N PHE A 174 27.93 -26.02 8.05
CA PHE A 174 28.80 -24.86 7.89
C PHE A 174 28.18 -23.73 7.03
N PHE A 175 27.55 -24.08 5.90
CA PHE A 175 26.82 -23.12 5.06
C PHE A 175 25.55 -22.59 5.74
N ASN A 176 24.93 -23.37 6.63
CA ASN A 176 23.79 -22.92 7.43
C ASN A 176 24.24 -22.04 8.61
N THR A 177 25.43 -22.25 9.18
CA THR A 177 26.04 -21.38 10.18
C THR A 177 26.54 -20.06 9.58
N LEU A 178 26.87 -20.05 8.29
CA LEU A 178 27.21 -18.84 7.54
C LEU A 178 26.00 -18.04 7.07
N LYS A 179 24.78 -18.60 7.14
CA LYS A 179 23.58 -17.79 6.96
C LYS A 179 23.47 -16.84 8.15
N ARG A 180 23.38 -15.55 7.82
CA ARG A 180 23.04 -14.46 8.74
C ARG A 180 21.75 -14.78 9.51
N GLU A 181 21.56 -14.11 10.65
CA GLU A 181 20.26 -14.02 11.36
C GLU A 181 19.12 -14.03 10.34
N GLU A 182 18.28 -15.05 10.41
CA GLU A 182 17.31 -15.31 9.35
C GLU A 182 16.21 -14.23 9.43
N ASP A 183 16.12 -13.39 8.39
CA ASP A 183 14.97 -12.50 8.21
C ASP A 183 13.69 -13.36 8.22
N PHE A 184 12.72 -13.01 9.07
CA PHE A 184 11.49 -13.78 9.27
C PHE A 184 10.24 -12.91 9.07
N MET A 185 9.18 -13.53 8.54
CA MET A 185 7.84 -12.95 8.53
C MET A 185 7.08 -13.44 9.77
N ASN A 186 6.28 -12.57 10.38
CA ASN A 186 5.37 -12.94 11.46
C ASN A 186 4.05 -13.42 10.85
N ILE A 187 3.59 -14.60 11.29
CA ILE A 187 2.32 -15.20 10.90
C ILE A 187 1.47 -15.31 12.16
N CYS A 188 0.32 -14.63 12.19
CA CYS A 188 -0.63 -14.71 13.29
C CYS A 188 -1.82 -15.57 12.88
N ILE A 189 -2.00 -16.71 13.56
CA ILE A 189 -3.13 -17.63 13.36
C ILE A 189 -4.10 -17.41 14.50
N GLU A 190 -5.32 -16.98 14.15
CA GLU A 190 -6.38 -16.75 15.14
C GLU A 190 -7.07 -18.06 15.53
N PRO A 191 -7.60 -18.16 16.76
CA PRO A 191 -8.38 -19.31 17.17
C PRO A 191 -9.68 -19.42 16.35
N ASP A 192 -10.07 -20.65 16.08
CA ASP A 192 -11.31 -21.02 15.37
C ASP A 192 -12.58 -20.76 16.20
N ALA A 193 -12.47 -20.84 17.52
CA ALA A 193 -13.54 -20.58 18.46
C ALA A 193 -13.39 -19.20 19.14
N ILE A 194 -14.25 -18.24 18.78
CA ILE A 194 -14.35 -16.93 19.43
C ILE A 194 -15.79 -16.62 19.86
N SER A 195 -15.95 -15.99 21.02
CA SER A 195 -17.27 -15.52 21.49
C SER A 195 -17.77 -14.35 20.64
N ARG A 196 -19.09 -14.16 20.52
CA ARG A 196 -19.67 -13.03 19.77
C ARG A 196 -19.23 -11.67 20.33
N GLY A 197 -19.11 -11.55 21.66
CA GLY A 197 -18.67 -10.32 22.31
C GLY A 197 -17.21 -10.01 21.99
N ASP A 198 -16.35 -11.02 22.06
CA ASP A 198 -14.94 -10.87 21.71
C ASP A 198 -14.74 -10.59 20.23
N TYR A 199 -15.54 -11.19 19.35
CA TYR A 199 -15.51 -10.92 17.91
C TYR A 199 -15.74 -9.43 17.60
N VAL A 200 -16.80 -8.83 18.17
CA VAL A 200 -17.10 -7.40 17.97
C VAL A 200 -16.00 -6.51 18.53
N LYS A 201 -15.51 -6.84 19.74
CA LYS A 201 -14.44 -6.07 20.40
C LYS A 201 -13.14 -6.12 19.60
N ARG A 202 -12.71 -7.32 19.18
CA ARG A 202 -11.49 -7.52 18.38
C ARG A 202 -11.62 -6.86 17.01
N GLY A 203 -12.76 -7.00 16.35
CA GLY A 203 -13.03 -6.33 15.07
C GLY A 203 -12.88 -4.81 15.17
N SER A 204 -13.46 -4.19 16.20
CA SER A 204 -13.30 -2.75 16.43
C SER A 204 -11.86 -2.31 16.72
N GLN A 205 -11.06 -3.16 17.38
CA GLN A 205 -9.64 -2.90 17.63
C GLN A 205 -8.82 -3.00 16.35
N LYS A 206 -9.03 -4.06 15.56
CA LYS A 206 -8.35 -4.27 14.27
C LYS A 206 -8.63 -3.18 13.24
N MET A 207 -9.84 -2.60 13.27
CA MET A 207 -10.14 -1.43 12.42
C MET A 207 -9.28 -0.20 12.77
N LYS A 208 -8.77 -0.11 13.99
CA LYS A 208 -7.88 0.98 14.44
C LYS A 208 -6.41 0.62 14.23
N ASP A 209 -6.06 -0.62 14.53
CA ASP A 209 -4.71 -1.16 14.39
C ASP A 209 -4.76 -2.55 13.73
N PRO A 210 -4.56 -2.64 12.41
CA PRO A 210 -4.58 -3.90 11.68
C PRO A 210 -3.45 -4.87 12.06
N HIS A 211 -2.36 -4.38 12.67
CA HIS A 211 -1.20 -5.20 13.01
C HIS A 211 -1.31 -5.87 14.38
N LEU A 212 -2.38 -5.55 15.13
CA LEU A 212 -2.63 -6.14 16.44
C LEU A 212 -2.99 -7.64 16.32
N CYS A 213 -2.12 -8.52 16.82
CA CYS A 213 -2.42 -9.94 16.98
C CYS A 213 -3.13 -10.19 18.32
N PRO A 214 -4.39 -10.67 18.34
CA PRO A 214 -5.17 -10.79 19.58
C PRO A 214 -4.65 -11.86 20.54
N GLU A 215 -5.02 -11.73 21.82
CA GLU A 215 -4.73 -12.72 22.86
C GLU A 215 -5.30 -14.10 22.50
N GLY A 216 -4.48 -15.14 22.69
CA GLY A 216 -4.80 -16.52 22.33
C GLY A 216 -4.48 -16.89 20.88
N SER A 217 -3.97 -15.96 20.07
CA SER A 217 -3.49 -16.26 18.72
C SER A 217 -2.12 -16.94 18.75
N GLN A 218 -1.88 -17.85 17.80
CA GLN A 218 -0.59 -18.47 17.62
C GLN A 218 0.27 -17.60 16.68
N CYS A 219 1.39 -17.09 17.20
CA CYS A 219 2.36 -16.34 16.41
C CYS A 219 3.50 -17.27 15.97
N LEU A 220 3.69 -17.44 14.67
CA LEU A 220 4.77 -18.22 14.07
C LEU A 220 5.72 -17.28 13.32
N GLN A 221 6.99 -17.67 13.26
CA GLN A 221 8.01 -16.99 12.47
C GLN A 221 8.50 -17.91 11.38
N ALA A 222 8.52 -17.44 10.14
CA ALA A 222 9.02 -18.21 9.01
C ALA A 222 9.56 -17.29 7.92
N SER A 223 10.54 -17.75 7.14
CA SER A 223 10.98 -17.03 5.93
C SER A 223 10.20 -17.45 4.67
N LYS A 224 9.53 -18.61 4.74
CA LYS A 224 8.71 -19.18 3.65
C LYS A 224 7.61 -20.06 4.25
N CYS A 225 6.38 -19.94 3.74
CA CYS A 225 5.28 -20.83 4.07
C CYS A 225 4.45 -21.18 2.82
N VAL A 226 3.67 -22.25 2.92
CA VAL A 226 2.73 -22.68 1.87
C VAL A 226 1.35 -22.73 2.50
N LEU A 227 0.42 -21.98 1.92
CA LEU A 227 -0.98 -21.96 2.32
C LEU A 227 -1.72 -22.90 1.37
N GLN A 228 -2.20 -24.03 1.89
CA GLN A 228 -3.00 -24.99 1.15
C GLN A 228 -4.48 -24.73 1.44
N LEU A 229 -5.27 -24.53 0.39
CA LEU A 229 -6.72 -24.51 0.53
C LEU A 229 -7.30 -25.93 0.42
N PRO A 230 -8.30 -26.29 1.24
CA PRO A 230 -9.06 -27.52 1.08
C PRO A 230 -9.77 -27.54 -0.27
N GLU A 231 -9.77 -28.71 -0.92
CA GLU A 231 -10.57 -28.97 -2.12
C GLU A 231 -12.05 -28.68 -1.80
N ASP A 232 -12.73 -27.87 -2.63
CA ASP A 232 -14.13 -27.41 -2.48
C ASP A 232 -14.41 -26.14 -1.65
N THR A 233 -13.39 -25.35 -1.29
CA THR A 233 -13.62 -24.05 -0.61
C THR A 233 -13.50 -22.89 -1.60
N GLU A 234 -14.63 -22.30 -2.01
CA GLU A 234 -14.64 -21.00 -2.69
C GLU A 234 -14.58 -19.87 -1.65
N GLY A 235 -13.71 -18.89 -1.88
CA GLY A 235 -13.57 -17.73 -1.01
C GLY A 235 -12.67 -16.67 -1.62
N SER A 236 -12.69 -15.48 -1.03
CA SER A 236 -11.76 -14.39 -1.35
C SER A 236 -10.89 -14.07 -0.13
N LEU A 237 -9.66 -13.65 -0.40
CA LEU A 237 -8.69 -13.18 0.59
C LEU A 237 -8.30 -11.76 0.21
N ALA A 238 -8.14 -10.88 1.20
CA ALA A 238 -7.68 -9.52 0.98
C ALA A 238 -6.16 -9.43 1.19
N ILE A 239 -5.44 -8.90 0.21
CA ILE A 239 -4.01 -8.56 0.31
C ILE A 239 -3.93 -7.04 0.19
N ASP A 240 -3.43 -6.35 1.22
CA ASP A 240 -3.28 -4.89 1.25
C ASP A 240 -4.55 -4.08 0.88
N ASN A 241 -5.73 -4.63 1.24
CA ASN A 241 -7.10 -4.15 0.93
C ASN A 241 -7.60 -4.42 -0.50
N GLU A 242 -6.89 -5.21 -1.30
CA GLU A 242 -7.37 -5.72 -2.59
C GLU A 242 -7.88 -7.16 -2.45
N GLU A 243 -9.09 -7.41 -2.94
CA GLU A 243 -9.69 -8.75 -2.90
C GLU A 243 -9.11 -9.63 -4.02
N HIS A 244 -8.64 -10.82 -3.64
CA HIS A 244 -8.13 -11.84 -4.54
C HIS A 244 -8.85 -13.17 -4.30
N GLU A 245 -8.94 -13.99 -5.34
CA GLU A 245 -9.47 -15.34 -5.22
C GLU A 245 -8.57 -16.22 -4.35
N ALA A 246 -9.17 -16.98 -3.44
CA ALA A 246 -8.43 -17.85 -2.55
C ALA A 246 -7.89 -19.06 -3.32
N MET A 247 -6.55 -19.16 -3.41
CA MET A 247 -5.85 -20.25 -4.09
C MET A 247 -4.70 -20.78 -3.24
N THR A 248 -4.28 -22.02 -3.49
CA THR A 248 -3.08 -22.58 -2.86
C THR A 248 -1.83 -21.80 -3.32
N VAL A 249 -1.15 -21.16 -2.37
CA VAL A 249 -0.05 -20.23 -2.64
C VAL A 249 1.19 -20.54 -1.81
N GLU A 250 2.35 -20.31 -2.40
CA GLU A 250 3.63 -20.21 -1.70
C GLU A 250 3.91 -18.74 -1.37
N VAL A 251 4.11 -18.43 -0.09
CA VAL A 251 4.49 -17.11 0.40
C VAL A 251 5.95 -17.13 0.83
N LYS A 252 6.75 -16.20 0.32
CA LYS A 252 8.19 -16.12 0.58
C LYS A 252 8.59 -14.69 0.94
N LEU A 253 9.35 -14.53 2.02
CA LEU A 253 9.97 -13.26 2.37
C LEU A 253 11.12 -12.94 1.41
N LEU A 254 11.11 -11.73 0.86
CA LEU A 254 12.19 -11.13 0.10
C LEU A 254 12.73 -9.95 0.92
N PRO A 255 13.76 -10.17 1.76
CA PRO A 255 14.28 -9.12 2.59
C PRO A 255 15.00 -8.06 1.75
N ARG A 256 14.83 -6.80 2.14
CA ARG A 256 15.51 -5.61 1.60
C ARG A 256 15.39 -5.52 0.08
N LYS A 257 14.23 -5.87 -0.46
CA LYS A 257 14.01 -5.98 -1.90
C LYS A 257 13.75 -4.63 -2.55
N LEU A 258 13.06 -3.73 -1.84
CA LEU A 258 12.69 -2.41 -2.35
C LEU A 258 13.43 -1.31 -1.64
N HIS A 259 13.68 -0.22 -2.37
CA HIS A 259 14.33 0.97 -1.87
C HIS A 259 13.31 2.10 -1.89
N PHE A 260 12.94 2.61 -0.72
CA PHE A 260 12.01 3.73 -0.60
C PHE A 260 12.70 4.97 -0.06
N PHE A 261 12.29 6.13 -0.52
CA PHE A 261 12.66 7.38 0.14
C PHE A 261 11.86 7.59 1.41
N CYS A 262 12.53 7.97 2.50
CA CYS A 262 11.93 8.15 3.82
C CYS A 262 12.39 9.44 4.49
N ASP A 263 11.69 9.84 5.56
CA ASP A 263 12.15 10.91 6.43
C ASP A 263 13.43 10.46 7.17
N ALA A 264 14.42 11.34 7.22
CA ALA A 264 15.70 11.08 7.89
C ALA A 264 15.50 10.66 9.37
N ARG A 265 14.47 11.21 10.04
CA ARG A 265 14.13 10.83 11.43
C ARG A 265 13.67 9.39 11.51
N ARG A 266 12.76 8.98 10.62
CA ARG A 266 12.27 7.59 10.54
C ARG A 266 13.37 6.62 10.17
N LYS A 267 14.28 7.00 9.28
CA LYS A 267 15.45 6.17 8.94
C LYS A 267 16.27 5.80 10.18
N VAL A 268 16.52 6.77 11.07
CA VAL A 268 17.27 6.52 12.32
C VAL A 268 16.51 5.55 13.23
N GLU A 269 15.20 5.73 13.40
CA GLU A 269 14.35 4.84 14.21
C GLU A 269 14.33 3.41 13.68
N MET A 270 14.15 3.25 12.36
CA MET A 270 14.14 1.95 11.68
C MET A 270 15.49 1.23 11.80
N LEU A 271 16.61 1.96 11.72
CA LEU A 271 17.96 1.40 11.89
C LEU A 271 18.26 1.03 13.35
N GLN A 272 17.64 1.71 14.31
CA GLN A 272 17.79 1.41 15.74
C GLN A 272 16.88 0.27 16.20
N GLY A 273 16.07 -0.32 15.31
CA GLY A 273 15.13 -1.40 15.66
C GLY A 273 13.97 -0.93 16.54
N ILE A 274 13.73 0.38 16.61
CA ILE A 274 12.62 0.98 17.34
C ILE A 274 11.47 1.13 16.33
N SER A 275 10.71 0.06 16.15
CA SER A 275 9.45 0.07 15.38
C SER A 275 8.26 -0.11 16.30
#